data_AF-A0A1F8VLT0-F1
#
_entry.id   AF-A0A1F8VLT0-F1
#
_cell.length_a   1.000
_cell.length_b   1.000
_cell.length_c   1.000
_cell.angle_alpha   90.00
_cell.angle_beta   90.00
_cell.angle_gamma   90.00
#
_symmetry.space_group_name_H-M   'P 1'
#
loop_
_entity.id
_entity.type
_entity.pdbx_description
1 polymer ?
#
loop_
_entity_poly.entity_id
_entity_poly.type
_entity_poly.pdbx_seq_one_letter_code
_entity_poly.pdbx_strand_id
1 'polypeptide(L)'
;MDKSHHRFSELFAQLGLPSDPAGIQAFVGAHSPLAAEVALADAPFWTAAQAAMLREELLGDADWAEVVDQLSNALRAPSAGRTT
;
A
#
# COMPACT_ATOMS: atom_id res chain seq x y z
N MET A 1 -14.07 8.79 -12.38
CA MET A 1 -13.49 7.97 -11.31
C MET A 1 -12.70 6.86 -11.98
N ASP A 2 -11.36 6.82 -11.79
CA ASP A 2 -10.51 5.62 -11.96
C ASP A 2 -9.01 5.91 -11.71
N LYS A 3 -8.58 7.18 -11.67
CA LYS A 3 -7.15 7.54 -11.56
C LYS A 3 -6.45 6.92 -10.35
N SER A 4 -7.10 6.87 -9.19
CA SER A 4 -6.51 6.31 -7.97
C SER A 4 -6.24 4.81 -8.09
N HIS A 5 -7.16 4.04 -8.69
CA HIS A 5 -6.98 2.60 -8.90
C HIS A 5 -5.85 2.32 -9.88
N HIS A 6 -5.78 3.08 -10.98
CA HIS A 6 -4.69 2.97 -11.94
C HIS A 6 -3.33 3.19 -11.28
N ARG A 7 -3.24 4.19 -10.40
CA ARG A 7 -2.02 4.52 -9.66
C ARG A 7 -1.63 3.44 -8.65
N PHE A 8 -2.59 2.81 -7.97
CA PHE A 8 -2.31 1.65 -7.13
C PHE A 8 -1.78 0.48 -7.96
N SER A 9 -2.39 0.20 -9.11
CA SER A 9 -1.92 -0.84 -10.03
C SER A 9 -0.48 -0.58 -10.47
N GLU A 10 -0.14 0.66 -10.83
CA GLU A 10 1.22 1.03 -11.22
C GLU A 10 2.23 0.84 -10.08
N LEU A 11 1.91 1.31 -8.87
CA LEU A 11 2.75 1.13 -7.68
C LEU A 11 2.97 -0.36 -7.38
N PHE A 12 1.91 -1.16 -7.39
CA PHE A 12 2.01 -2.61 -7.15
C PHE A 12 2.82 -3.31 -8.23
N ALA A 13 2.66 -2.91 -9.50
CA ALA A 13 3.45 -3.47 -10.60
C ALA A 13 4.95 -3.17 -10.41
N GLN A 14 5.30 -1.98 -9.93
CA GLN A 14 6.69 -1.59 -9.68
C GLN A 14 7.28 -2.32 -8.47
N LEU A 15 6.47 -2.59 -7.45
CA LEU A 15 6.84 -3.43 -6.29
C LEU A 15 6.88 -4.93 -6.61
N GLY A 16 6.45 -5.35 -7.80
CA GLY A 16 6.35 -6.76 -8.20
C GLY A 16 5.18 -7.51 -7.55
N LEU A 17 4.15 -6.78 -7.13
CA LEU A 17 2.91 -7.30 -6.54
C LEU A 17 1.77 -7.37 -7.57
N PRO A 18 0.71 -8.16 -7.29
CA PRO A 18 -0.45 -8.22 -8.17
C PRO A 18 -1.16 -6.86 -8.23
N SER A 19 -1.07 -6.22 -9.40
CA SER A 19 -1.60 -4.89 -9.69
C SER A 19 -3.06 -4.87 -10.14
N ASP A 20 -3.74 -6.02 -10.15
CA ASP A 20 -5.18 -6.09 -10.42
C ASP A 20 -5.98 -5.64 -9.17
N PRO A 21 -7.15 -4.98 -9.33
CA PRO A 21 -8.03 -4.59 -8.22
C PRO A 21 -8.36 -5.72 -7.23
N ALA A 22 -8.46 -6.97 -7.67
CA ALA A 22 -8.66 -8.10 -6.77
C ALA A 22 -7.41 -8.41 -5.94
N GLY A 23 -6.22 -8.32 -6.55
CA GLY A 23 -4.94 -8.53 -5.89
C GLY A 23 -4.63 -7.46 -4.84
N ILE A 24 -4.88 -6.20 -5.17
CA ILE A 24 -4.70 -5.06 -4.24
C ILE A 24 -5.63 -5.22 -3.03
N GLN A 25 -6.91 -5.50 -3.24
CA GLN A 25 -7.86 -5.72 -2.14
C GLN A 25 -7.49 -6.92 -1.27
N ALA A 26 -7.05 -8.03 -1.89
CA ALA A 26 -6.59 -9.21 -1.16
C ALA A 26 -5.36 -8.90 -0.31
N PHE A 27 -4.40 -8.15 -0.85
CA PHE A 27 -3.20 -7.71 -0.12
C PHE A 27 -3.57 -6.81 1.06
N VAL A 28 -4.36 -5.76 0.83
CA VAL A 28 -4.81 -4.86 1.89
C VAL A 28 -5.59 -5.61 2.97
N GLY A 29 -6.49 -6.51 2.59
CA GLY A 29 -7.25 -7.32 3.54
C GLY A 29 -6.41 -8.34 4.33
N ALA A 30 -5.34 -8.89 3.73
CA ALA A 30 -4.46 -9.84 4.39
C ALA A 30 -3.46 -9.18 5.35
N HIS A 31 -3.09 -7.92 5.09
CA HIS A 31 -2.09 -7.18 5.86
C HIS A 31 -2.67 -6.09 6.77
N SER A 32 -3.97 -5.80 6.66
CA SER A 32 -4.70 -4.92 7.59
C SER A 32 -5.12 -5.69 8.86
N PRO A 33 -5.14 -5.03 10.03
CA PRO A 33 -4.75 -3.63 10.28
C PRO A 33 -3.25 -3.46 10.55
N LEU A 34 -2.60 -2.55 9.82
CA LEU A 34 -1.24 -2.11 10.12
C LEU A 34 -1.25 -1.16 11.32
N ALA A 35 -0.33 -1.36 12.27
CA ALA A 35 -0.22 -0.51 13.45
C ALA A 35 0.16 0.94 13.07
N ALA A 36 -0.43 1.93 13.74
CA ALA A 36 -0.24 3.33 13.40
C ALA A 36 1.21 3.82 13.65
N GLU A 37 1.93 3.18 14.56
CA GLU A 37 3.34 3.42 14.87
C GLU A 37 4.31 2.88 13.80
N VAL A 38 3.86 1.94 12.95
CA VAL A 38 4.68 1.32 11.91
C VAL A 38 4.54 2.12 10.62
N ALA A 39 5.66 2.66 10.13
CA ALA A 39 5.70 3.31 8.82
C ALA A 39 5.40 2.27 7.73
N LEU A 40 4.71 2.65 6.66
CA LEU A 40 4.35 1.71 5.58
C LEU A 40 5.60 0.99 5.04
N ALA A 41 6.68 1.72 4.79
CA ALA A 41 7.92 1.16 4.29
C ALA A 41 8.72 0.32 5.32
N ASP A 42 8.32 0.35 6.59
CA ASP A 42 8.91 -0.49 7.64
C ASP A 42 8.06 -1.72 7.96
N ALA A 43 6.93 -1.88 7.29
CA ALA A 43 6.04 -2.99 7.56
C ALA A 43 6.69 -4.34 7.22
N PRO A 44 6.51 -5.38 8.05
CA PRO A 44 7.26 -6.64 7.95
C PRO A 44 6.86 -7.50 6.74
N PHE A 45 5.81 -7.12 6.01
CA PHE A 45 5.38 -7.81 4.80
C PHE A 45 6.10 -7.33 3.53
N TRP A 46 6.89 -6.24 3.63
CA TRP A 46 7.75 -5.81 2.54
C TRP A 46 9.10 -6.52 2.60
N THR A 47 9.65 -6.81 1.42
CA THR A 47 11.06 -7.17 1.29
C THR A 47 11.94 -5.93 1.45
N ALA A 48 13.23 -6.12 1.73
CA ALA A 48 14.19 -5.01 1.88
C ALA A 48 14.22 -4.08 0.65
N ALA A 49 14.04 -4.64 -0.56
CA ALA A 49 14.00 -3.86 -1.80
C ALA A 49 12.70 -3.02 -1.93
N GLN A 50 11.54 -3.62 -1.64
CA GLN A 50 10.25 -2.92 -1.67
C GLN A 50 10.19 -1.82 -0.61
N ALA A 51 10.67 -2.12 0.61
CA ALA A 51 10.80 -1.15 1.69
C ALA A 51 11.69 0.03 1.29
N ALA A 52 12.86 -0.22 0.69
CA ALA A 52 13.76 0.83 0.23
C ALA A 52 13.06 1.74 -0.79
N MET A 53 12.44 1.16 -1.81
CA MET A 53 11.69 1.90 -2.84
C MET A 53 10.61 2.80 -2.22
N LEU A 54 9.77 2.24 -1.34
CA LEU A 54 8.71 2.99 -0.65
C LEU A 54 9.28 4.13 0.21
N ARG A 55 10.45 3.94 0.85
CA ARG A 55 11.11 5.02 1.60
C ARG A 55 11.57 6.13 0.67
N GLU A 56 12.16 5.79 -0.47
CA GLU A 56 12.63 6.77 -1.46
C GLU A 56 11.47 7.59 -2.01
N GLU A 57 10.34 6.95 -2.32
CA GLU A 57 9.11 7.59 -2.77
C GLU A 57 8.52 8.52 -1.69
N LEU A 58 8.60 8.14 -0.41
CA LEU A 58 8.10 8.97 0.69
C LEU A 58 9.01 10.18 1.01
N LEU A 59 10.31 10.05 0.77
CA LEU A 59 11.31 11.05 1.20
C LEU A 59 11.50 12.19 0.21
N GLY A 60 11.28 11.94 -1.09
CA GLY A 60 11.76 12.81 -2.17
C GLY A 60 10.66 13.41 -3.03
N ASP A 61 9.73 14.18 -2.46
CA ASP A 61 8.66 14.90 -3.20
C ASP A 61 8.04 14.07 -4.34
N ALA A 62 7.94 12.76 -4.12
CA ALA A 62 7.74 11.86 -5.24
C ALA A 62 6.29 11.92 -5.65
N ASP A 63 6.07 11.82 -6.96
CA ASP A 63 4.76 11.72 -7.58
C ASP A 63 3.90 10.60 -6.92
N TRP A 64 4.55 9.60 -6.32
CA TRP A 64 3.93 8.46 -5.63
C TRP A 64 3.55 8.70 -4.17
N ALA A 65 3.99 9.80 -3.53
CA ALA A 65 3.76 10.03 -2.11
C ALA A 65 2.26 10.01 -1.74
N GLU A 66 1.39 10.58 -2.58
CA GLU A 66 -0.06 10.54 -2.39
C GLU A 66 -0.64 9.11 -2.47
N VAL A 67 -0.09 8.28 -3.36
CA VAL A 67 -0.56 6.90 -3.59
C VAL A 67 -0.10 6.01 -2.42
N VAL A 68 1.14 6.19 -1.98
CA VAL A 68 1.73 5.49 -0.84
C VAL A 68 1.02 5.88 0.47
N ASP A 69 0.64 7.15 0.65
CA ASP A 69 -0.19 7.59 1.78
C ASP A 69 -1.57 6.92 1.76
N GLN A 70 -2.25 6.90 0.60
CA GLN A 70 -3.53 6.21 0.45
C GLN A 70 -3.41 4.70 0.75
N LEU A 71 -2.33 4.05 0.32
CA LEU A 71 -2.06 2.64 0.64
C LEU A 71 -1.91 2.44 2.15
N SER A 72 -1.13 3.30 2.79
CA SER A 72 -0.91 3.28 4.24
C SER A 72 -2.24 3.43 4.99
N ASN A 73 -3.10 4.36 4.55
CA ASN A 73 -4.40 4.57 5.15
C ASN A 73 -5.34 3.38 4.93
N ALA A 74 -5.33 2.76 3.74
CA ALA A 74 -6.12 1.56 3.47
C ALA A 74 -5.71 0.36 4.33
N LEU A 75 -4.40 0.19 4.58
CA LEU A 75 -3.86 -0.86 5.45
C LEU A 75 -4.12 -0.61 6.93
N ARG A 76 -4.19 0.66 7.35
CA ARG A 76 -4.50 1.06 8.73
C ARG A 76 -6.00 1.07 9.00
N ALA A 77 -6.82 1.29 7.98
CA ALA A 77 -8.25 1.17 8.09
C ALA A 77 -8.55 -0.28 8.54
N PRO A 78 -9.37 -0.47 9.59
CA PRO A 78 -9.79 -1.82 9.94
C PRO A 78 -10.46 -2.39 8.70
N SER A 79 -9.92 -3.50 8.16
CA SER A 79 -10.58 -4.26 7.11
C SER A 79 -11.97 -4.55 7.62
N ALA A 80 -12.94 -3.74 7.20
CA ALA A 80 -14.19 -3.58 7.92
C ALA A 80 -14.84 -4.95 8.02
N GLY A 81 -14.71 -5.53 9.21
CA GLY A 81 -15.25 -6.83 9.52
C GLY A 81 -16.73 -6.71 9.21
N ARG A 82 -17.16 -7.51 8.26
CA ARG A 82 -18.57 -7.82 8.04
C ARG A 82 -19.05 -8.54 9.30
N THR A 83 -19.27 -7.79 10.37
CA THR A 83 -19.86 -8.30 11.62
C THR A 83 -21.36 -8.15 11.51
N THR A 84 -21.97 -9.28 11.16
CA THR A 84 -23.37 -9.69 11.34
C THR A 84 -24.47 -9.02 10.51
#